data_AF-A0A496PB04-F1
#
_entry.id   AF-A0A496PB04-F1
#
_cell.length_a   1.000
_cell.length_b   1.000
_cell.length_c   1.000
_cell.angle_alpha   90.00
_cell.angle_beta   90.00
_cell.angle_gamma   90.00
#
_symmetry.space_group_name_H-M   'P 1'
#
loop_
_entity.id
_entity.type
_entity.pdbx_description
1 polymer ?
#
loop_
_entity_poly.entity_id
_entity_poly.type
_entity_poly.pdbx_seq_one_letter_code
_entity_poly.pdbx_strand_id
1 'polypeptide(L)'
;MKLDTVYAGFRVERIEPVQEVNGTAYMLKHEQSGARLLYIDTEDTNKVFHVAFRTPPHDSTGVAHILEHSVLCGSRKFPLKEPFVELVKGSLNTFLNAMTYSDKTVYPVASKNDADFHN
;
A
#
# COMPACT_ATOMS: atom_id res chain seq x y z
N MET A 1 16.01 -4.36 10.47
CA MET A 1 15.51 -3.53 11.60
C MET A 1 15.71 -4.26 12.93
N LYS A 2 15.63 -3.59 14.09
CA LYS A 2 15.77 -4.22 15.42
C LYS A 2 14.41 -4.42 16.09
N LEU A 3 14.23 -5.54 16.78
CA LEU A 3 13.02 -5.83 17.57
C LEU A 3 12.80 -4.74 18.64
N ASP A 4 11.54 -4.42 18.93
CA ASP A 4 11.11 -3.41 19.91
C ASP A 4 11.60 -1.98 19.68
N THR A 5 12.26 -1.71 18.55
CA THR A 5 12.73 -0.37 18.17
C THR A 5 11.68 0.33 17.32
N VAL A 6 11.54 1.65 17.49
CA VAL A 6 10.59 2.49 16.76
C VAL A 6 11.29 3.20 15.60
N TYR A 7 10.71 3.09 14.39
CA TYR A 7 11.15 3.77 13.18
C TYR A 7 9.97 4.54 12.58
N ALA A 8 10.09 5.87 12.43
CA ALA A 8 9.03 6.71 11.88
C ALA A 8 7.64 6.47 12.52
N GLY A 9 7.60 6.22 13.83
CA GLY A 9 6.37 5.92 14.58
C GLY A 9 5.91 4.46 14.54
N PHE A 10 6.59 3.57 13.80
CA PHE A 10 6.31 2.14 13.74
C PHE A 10 7.25 1.34 14.64
N ARG A 11 6.70 0.62 15.61
CA ARG A 11 7.43 -0.32 16.47
C ARG A 11 7.55 -1.68 15.77
N VAL A 12 8.75 -2.26 15.76
CA VAL A 12 8.98 -3.62 15.24
C VAL A 12 8.50 -4.65 16.28
N GLU A 13 7.48 -5.43 15.93
CA GLU A 13 6.89 -6.44 16.84
C GLU A 13 7.38 -7.86 16.54
N ARG A 14 7.75 -8.17 15.29
CA ARG A 14 8.27 -9.48 14.88
C ARG A 14 9.22 -9.36 13.70
N ILE A 15 10.23 -10.23 13.68
CA ILE A 15 11.18 -10.39 12.58
C ILE A 15 11.26 -11.87 12.26
N GLU A 16 11.12 -12.23 10.99
CA GLU A 16 11.09 -13.63 10.57
C GLU A 16 11.68 -13.82 9.17
N PRO A 17 12.64 -14.74 8.98
CA PRO A 17 13.08 -15.11 7.64
C PRO A 17 11.97 -15.88 6.91
N VAL A 18 11.74 -15.55 5.63
CA VAL A 18 10.75 -16.20 4.76
C VAL A 18 11.49 -16.80 3.58
N GLN A 19 11.66 -18.13 3.60
CA GLN A 19 12.50 -18.84 2.65
C GLN A 19 11.92 -18.82 1.23
N GLU A 20 10.60 -18.86 1.10
CA GLU A 20 9.88 -18.92 -0.17
C GLU A 20 10.11 -17.69 -1.05
N VAL A 21 10.46 -16.56 -0.44
CA VAL A 21 10.74 -15.28 -1.12
C VAL A 21 12.19 -14.82 -0.94
N ASN A 22 13.06 -15.69 -0.39
CA ASN A 22 14.45 -15.38 -0.06
C ASN A 22 14.60 -14.02 0.65
N GLY A 23 13.76 -13.76 1.65
CA GLY A 23 13.67 -12.45 2.29
C GLY A 23 13.47 -12.51 3.79
N THR A 24 13.44 -11.33 4.42
CA THR A 24 13.11 -11.17 5.84
C THR A 24 11.84 -10.35 5.98
N ALA A 25 10.83 -10.92 6.63
CA ALA A 25 9.60 -10.23 6.98
C ALA A 25 9.76 -9.51 8.32
N TYR A 26 9.33 -8.25 8.34
CA TYR A 26 9.22 -7.40 9.52
C TYR A 26 7.74 -7.07 9.71
N MET A 27 7.19 -7.42 10.87
CA MET A 27 5.86 -6.98 11.27
C MET A 27 6.00 -5.80 12.22
N LEU A 28 5.38 -4.68 11.85
CA LEU A 28 5.42 -3.45 12.60
C LEU A 28 4.02 -2.92 12.89
N LYS A 29 3.92 -2.12 13.95
CA LYS A 29 2.71 -1.42 14.33
C LYS A 29 2.97 0.05 14.59
N HIS A 30 2.20 0.92 13.95
CA HIS A 30 2.25 2.36 14.19
C HIS A 30 1.68 2.68 15.57
N GLU A 31 2.44 3.33 16.44
CA GLU A 31 2.08 3.54 17.85
C GLU A 31 0.84 4.43 18.00
N GLN A 32 0.72 5.46 17.16
CA GLN A 32 -0.37 6.43 17.27
C GLN A 32 -1.67 5.95 16.62
N SER A 33 -1.60 5.38 15.41
CA SER A 33 -2.80 5.00 14.65
C SER A 33 -3.20 3.54 14.79
N GLY A 34 -2.31 2.69 15.32
CA GLY A 34 -2.50 1.25 15.35
C GLY A 34 -2.38 0.57 13.99
N ALA A 35 -2.00 1.29 12.93
CA ALA A 35 -1.81 0.72 11.60
C ALA A 35 -0.76 -0.39 11.63
N ARG A 36 -1.05 -1.50 10.97
CA ARG A 36 -0.14 -2.64 10.86
C ARG A 36 0.61 -2.55 9.52
N LEU A 37 1.90 -2.82 9.56
CA LEU A 37 2.78 -2.84 8.41
C LEU A 37 3.49 -4.20 8.35
N LEU A 38 3.41 -4.84 7.20
CA LEU A 38 4.27 -5.96 6.84
C LEU A 38 5.28 -5.44 5.82
N TYR A 39 6.56 -5.47 6.17
CA TYR A 39 7.65 -5.11 5.27
C TYR A 39 8.47 -6.36 4.97
N ILE A 40 8.65 -6.68 3.69
CA ILE A 40 9.45 -7.82 3.25
C ILE A 40 10.69 -7.27 2.57
N ASP A 41 11.84 -7.54 3.17
CA ASP A 41 13.14 -7.15 2.66
C ASP A 41 13.72 -8.31 1.84
N THR A 42 13.95 -8.08 0.56
CA THR A 42 14.44 -9.06 -0.42
C THR A 42 15.23 -8.34 -1.51
N GLU A 43 16.01 -9.09 -2.29
CA GLU A 43 16.84 -8.55 -3.38
C GLU A 43 16.03 -8.15 -4.63
N ASP A 44 14.71 -8.36 -4.64
CA ASP A 44 13.85 -7.93 -5.74
C ASP A 44 13.86 -6.40 -5.88
N THR A 45 14.26 -5.96 -7.07
CA THR A 45 14.31 -4.55 -7.45
C THR A 45 12.95 -3.96 -7.77
N ASN A 46 11.94 -4.80 -8.03
CA ASN A 46 10.57 -4.38 -8.28
C ASN A 46 9.85 -4.11 -6.96
N LYS A 47 9.94 -2.86 -6.47
CA LYS A 47 9.33 -2.47 -5.21
C LYS A 47 7.81 -2.44 -5.34
N VAL A 48 7.13 -2.89 -4.30
CA VAL A 48 5.67 -2.90 -4.20
C VAL A 48 5.25 -2.19 -2.93
N PHE A 49 4.30 -1.27 -3.04
CA PHE A 49 3.54 -0.74 -1.91
C PHE A 49 2.09 -1.17 -2.04
N HIS A 50 1.49 -1.56 -0.93
CA HIS A 50 0.11 -2.02 -0.89
C HIS A 50 -0.54 -1.62 0.42
N VAL A 51 -1.65 -0.89 0.33
CA VAL A 51 -2.49 -0.54 1.48
C VAL A 51 -3.87 -1.20 1.33
N ALA A 52 -4.40 -1.72 2.43
CA ALA A 52 -5.69 -2.39 2.47
C ALA A 52 -6.58 -1.84 3.60
N PHE A 53 -7.86 -1.68 3.29
CA PHE A 53 -8.89 -1.26 4.23
C PHE A 53 -9.95 -2.35 4.33
N ARG A 54 -10.38 -2.65 5.55
CA ARG A 54 -11.50 -3.58 5.79
C ARG A 54 -12.81 -2.84 5.49
N THR A 55 -13.58 -3.32 4.52
CA THR A 55 -14.78 -2.66 3.97
C THR A 55 -15.93 -3.64 3.72
N PRO A 56 -16.39 -4.39 4.75
CA PRO A 56 -17.56 -5.27 4.60
C PRO A 56 -18.80 -4.43 4.30
N PRO A 57 -19.54 -4.71 3.21
CA PRO A 57 -20.73 -3.95 2.86
C PRO A 57 -21.89 -4.30 3.81
N HIS A 58 -22.69 -3.29 4.16
CA HIS A 58 -23.92 -3.48 4.93
C HIS A 58 -25.16 -3.62 4.03
N ASP A 59 -25.04 -3.26 2.76
CA ASP A 59 -26.10 -3.30 1.76
C ASP A 59 -25.50 -3.52 0.35
N SER A 60 -26.36 -3.53 -0.68
CA SER A 60 -25.97 -3.75 -2.08
C SER A 60 -25.78 -2.46 -2.88
N THR A 61 -25.53 -1.32 -2.22
CA THR A 61 -25.33 -0.04 -2.91
C THR A 61 -24.03 0.03 -3.71
N GLY A 62 -23.05 -0.83 -3.39
CA GLY A 62 -21.72 -0.79 -3.99
C GLY A 62 -20.83 0.34 -3.45
N VAL A 63 -21.17 0.93 -2.29
CA VAL A 63 -20.47 2.11 -1.74
C VAL A 63 -18.95 1.94 -1.64
N ALA A 64 -18.44 0.76 -1.26
CA ALA A 64 -17.01 0.52 -1.18
C ALA A 64 -16.31 0.62 -2.56
N HIS A 65 -16.96 0.12 -3.61
CA HIS A 65 -16.45 0.18 -4.98
C HIS A 65 -16.54 1.61 -5.54
N ILE A 66 -17.62 2.33 -5.25
CA ILE A 66 -17.75 3.75 -5.62
C ILE A 66 -16.63 4.57 -4.95
N LEU A 67 -16.38 4.33 -3.65
CA LEU A 67 -15.34 5.02 -2.91
C LEU A 67 -13.95 4.72 -3.47
N GLU A 68 -13.67 3.48 -3.84
CA GLU A 68 -12.39 3.09 -4.45
C GLU A 68 -12.06 3.92 -5.69
N HIS A 69 -13.00 4.06 -6.62
CA HIS A 69 -12.80 4.94 -7.77
C HIS A 69 -12.74 6.42 -7.37
N SER A 70 -13.60 6.86 -6.44
CA SER A 70 -13.74 8.28 -6.10
C SER A 70 -12.52 8.87 -5.40
N VAL A 71 -11.83 8.09 -4.55
CA VAL A 71 -10.63 8.57 -3.84
C VAL A 71 -9.43 8.78 -4.76
N LEU A 72 -9.45 8.18 -5.95
CA LEU A 72 -8.41 8.32 -6.98
C LEU A 72 -8.63 9.54 -7.88
N CYS A 73 -9.74 10.27 -7.71
CA CYS A 73 -10.10 11.44 -8.51
C CYS A 73 -9.51 12.77 -8.02
N GLY A 74 -8.72 12.76 -6.93
CA GLY A 74 -8.07 13.95 -6.39
C GLY A 74 -7.79 13.84 -4.89
N SER A 75 -6.86 14.64 -4.38
CA SER A 75 -6.59 14.73 -2.94
C SER A 75 -6.27 16.16 -2.51
N ARG A 76 -6.20 16.42 -1.20
CA ARG A 76 -5.80 17.74 -0.68
C ARG A 76 -4.39 18.16 -1.14
N LYS A 77 -3.46 17.21 -1.25
CA LYS A 77 -2.08 17.48 -1.68
C LYS A 77 -1.95 17.55 -3.20
N PHE A 78 -2.78 16.80 -3.92
CA PHE A 78 -2.81 16.75 -5.38
C PHE A 78 -4.24 17.06 -5.86
N PRO A 79 -4.63 18.34 -5.90
CA PRO A 79 -5.98 18.78 -6.25
C PRO A 79 -6.20 18.80 -7.78
N LEU A 80 -5.64 17.80 -8.46
CA LEU A 80 -5.80 17.59 -9.90
C LEU A 80 -7.03 16.71 -10.14
N LYS A 81 -7.65 16.87 -11.30
CA LYS A 81 -8.69 15.96 -11.76
C LYS A 81 -8.03 14.67 -12.24
N GLU A 82 -8.46 13.54 -11.71
CA GLU A 82 -8.00 12.19 -12.13
C GLU A 82 -6.47 11.97 -12.05
N PRO A 83 -5.80 12.27 -10.91
CA PRO A 83 -4.35 12.11 -10.76
C PRO A 83 -3.87 10.68 -11.02
N PHE A 84 -4.70 9.68 -10.74
CA PHE A 84 -4.39 8.28 -11.01
C PHE A 84 -4.17 8.00 -12.51
N VAL A 85 -4.95 8.62 -13.39
CA VAL A 85 -4.82 8.44 -14.85
C VAL A 85 -3.50 9.03 -15.35
N GLU A 86 -3.08 10.16 -14.77
CA GLU A 86 -1.80 10.79 -15.11
C GLU A 86 -0.60 9.95 -14.64
N LEU A 87 -0.70 9.29 -13.48
CA LEU A 87 0.30 8.31 -13.05
C LEU A 87 0.39 7.13 -14.00
N VAL A 88 -0.75 6.55 -14.42
CA VAL A 88 -0.74 5.42 -15.38
C VAL A 88 -0.02 5.77 -16.68
N LYS A 89 -0.17 7.01 -17.18
CA LYS A 89 0.44 7.45 -18.44
C LYS A 89 1.89 7.89 -18.31
N GLY A 90 2.25 8.52 -17.19
CA GLY A 90 3.50 9.26 -17.04
C GLY A 90 4.55 8.56 -16.17
N SER A 91 4.21 7.46 -15.51
CA SER A 91 5.10 6.76 -14.57
C SER A 91 5.78 5.54 -15.20
N LEU A 92 6.85 5.08 -14.56
CA LEU A 92 7.56 3.83 -14.89
C LEU A 92 7.03 2.64 -14.07
N ASN A 93 5.72 2.63 -13.78
CA ASN A 93 5.10 1.58 -12.97
C ASN A 93 5.21 0.22 -13.66
N THR A 94 5.40 -0.81 -12.85
CA THR A 94 5.23 -2.21 -13.26
C THR A 94 3.84 -2.73 -12.90
N PHE A 95 3.19 -2.09 -11.92
CA PHE A 95 1.80 -2.34 -11.56
C PHE A 95 1.19 -1.10 -10.92
N LEU A 96 -0.04 -0.76 -11.28
CA LEU A 96 -0.78 0.34 -10.69
C LEU A 96 -2.27 0.04 -10.80
N ASN A 97 -2.92 -0.27 -9.67
CA ASN A 97 -4.35 -0.60 -9.67
C ASN A 97 -5.00 -0.37 -8.30
N ALA A 98 -6.32 -0.47 -8.28
CA ALA A 98 -7.12 -0.55 -7.09
C ALA A 98 -8.20 -1.63 -7.28
N MET A 99 -8.56 -2.30 -6.19
CA MET A 99 -9.48 -3.44 -6.24
C MET A 99 -10.38 -3.47 -5.01
N THR A 100 -11.68 -3.67 -5.23
CA THR A 100 -12.68 -3.88 -4.19
C THR A 100 -13.10 -5.35 -4.16
N TYR A 101 -12.80 -6.02 -3.06
CA TYR A 101 -13.26 -7.37 -2.73
C TYR A 101 -14.55 -7.31 -1.89
N SER A 102 -15.10 -8.48 -1.55
CA SER A 102 -16.31 -8.57 -0.72
C SER A 102 -16.16 -7.98 0.69
N ASP A 103 -14.96 -7.94 1.25
CA ASP A 103 -14.71 -7.51 2.63
C ASP A 103 -13.56 -6.52 2.81
N LYS A 104 -12.89 -6.14 1.72
CA LYS A 104 -11.74 -5.22 1.74
C LYS A 104 -11.57 -4.47 0.42
N THR A 105 -10.94 -3.30 0.50
CA THR A 105 -10.48 -2.52 -0.66
C THR A 105 -8.98 -2.32 -0.56
N VAL A 106 -8.26 -2.46 -1.68
CA VAL A 106 -6.80 -2.40 -1.73
C VAL A 106 -6.29 -1.50 -2.85
N TYR A 107 -5.12 -0.89 -2.64
CA TYR A 107 -4.46 0.02 -3.58
C TYR A 107 -2.97 -0.34 -3.74
N PRO A 108 -2.66 -1.38 -4.53
CA PRO A 108 -1.29 -1.75 -4.90
C PRO A 108 -0.65 -0.85 -5.97
N VAL A 109 0.61 -0.49 -5.75
CA VAL A 109 1.48 0.17 -6.73
C VAL A 109 2.85 -0.50 -6.73
N ALA A 110 3.50 -0.57 -7.88
CA ALA A 110 4.82 -1.15 -8.02
C ALA A 110 5.65 -0.44 -9.09
N SER A 111 6.96 -0.35 -8.84
CA SER A 111 7.92 0.21 -9.79
C SER A 111 9.32 -0.33 -9.53
N LYS A 112 10.12 -0.42 -10.60
CA LYS A 112 11.56 -0.71 -10.49
C LYS A 112 12.40 0.55 -10.32
N ASN A 113 11.83 1.73 -10.55
CA ASN A 113 12.54 3.00 -10.46
C ASN A 113 12.25 3.65 -9.10
N ASP A 114 13.32 4.02 -8.37
CA ASP A 114 13.17 4.56 -7.02
C ASP A 114 12.46 5.92 -6.99
N ALA A 115 12.77 6.81 -7.92
CA ALA A 115 12.11 8.11 -7.97
C ALA A 115 10.62 7.95 -8.32
N ASP A 116 10.32 7.10 -9.30
CA ASP A 116 8.96 6.75 -9.71
C ASP A 116 8.14 6.14 -8.57
N PHE A 117 8.73 5.23 -7.80
CA PHE A 117 8.07 4.59 -6.65
C PHE A 117 7.71 5.58 -5.53
N HIS A 118 8.45 6.68 -5.40
CA HIS A 118 8.22 7.70 -4.35
C HIS A 118 7.33 8.86 -4.80
N ASN A 119 7.07 9.00 -6.10
CA ASN A 119 6.20 10.05 -6.66
C ASN A 119 4.74 9.86 -6.24
#